data_AF-A0A382HAR8-F1
#
_entry.id   AF-A0A382HAR8-F1
#
_cell.length_a   1.000
_cell.length_b   1.000
_cell.length_c   1.000
_cell.angle_alpha   90.00
_cell.angle_beta   90.00
_cell.angle_gamma   90.00
#
_symmetry.space_group_name_H-M   'P 1'
#
loop_
_entity.id
_entity.type
_entity.pdbx_description
1 polymer ?
#
loop_
_entity_poly.entity_id
_entity_poly.type
_entity_poly.pdbx_seq_one_letter_code
_entity_poly.pdbx_strand_id
1 'polypeptide(L)'
;LNLWLGNMRLFLNTHPFALLPFRILGDNGQWVFNSGMKNVSYQNIRLSLINSLLIFGFFFNTSCMAANSDFVSQEEDRINQINSVIMCPVCPGESIDQSQNEIASNMRSVVTDLVRQGKTEKEIKDYFVGRYGPVILLEPSTDGISIFVWIVPPIALSFAMIAVALAVSVMRKRQKYTSLNMSHDVAGEIISDEEKEKYFAVINRISNE
;
A
#
# COMPACT_ATOMS: atom_id res chain seq x y z
N LEU A 1 -12.62 -57.00 26.66
CA LEU A 1 -12.25 -57.01 28.09
C LEU A 1 -11.20 -55.93 28.32
N ASN A 2 -11.56 -54.92 29.13
CA ASN A 2 -10.71 -54.10 30.02
C ASN A 2 -9.45 -53.44 29.42
N LEU A 3 -9.48 -52.15 29.04
CA LEU A 3 -9.25 -50.98 29.92
C LEU A 3 -8.03 -51.16 30.85
N TRP A 4 -6.95 -50.42 30.59
CA TRP A 4 -6.15 -49.75 31.63
C TRP A 4 -5.50 -48.48 31.07
N LEU A 5 -5.48 -47.47 31.93
CA LEU A 5 -5.25 -46.05 31.66
C LEU A 5 -3.79 -45.67 31.41
N GLY A 6 -3.60 -44.62 30.61
CA GLY A 6 -2.81 -43.44 30.96
C GLY A 6 -1.29 -43.53 30.99
N ASN A 7 -0.62 -42.86 30.03
CA ASN A 7 0.35 -41.80 30.37
C ASN A 7 0.78 -41.01 29.13
N MET A 8 0.40 -39.73 29.10
CA MET A 8 1.26 -38.56 28.80
C MET A 8 2.38 -38.72 27.75
N ARG A 9 2.18 -38.12 26.58
CA ARG A 9 3.27 -37.46 25.85
C ARG A 9 2.75 -36.23 25.10
N LEU A 10 2.97 -35.08 25.74
CA LEU A 10 3.11 -33.79 25.08
C LEU A 10 4.07 -33.93 23.90
N PHE A 11 3.61 -33.64 22.69
CA PHE A 11 4.45 -33.05 21.67
C PHE A 11 3.80 -31.75 21.26
N LEU A 12 4.47 -30.67 21.65
CA LEU A 12 4.28 -29.32 21.15
C LEU A 12 4.30 -29.39 19.62
N ASN A 13 3.17 -29.13 18.98
CA ASN A 13 3.15 -28.74 17.58
C ASN A 13 2.98 -27.22 17.50
N THR A 14 4.09 -26.54 17.70
CA THR A 14 4.31 -25.16 17.29
C THR A 14 4.37 -25.11 15.76
N HIS A 15 3.25 -24.78 15.10
CA HIS A 15 3.31 -24.16 13.77
C HIS A 15 2.30 -23.02 13.61
N PRO A 16 2.72 -21.89 12.99
CA PRO A 16 2.09 -20.58 13.12
C PRO A 16 1.23 -20.26 11.89
N PHE A 17 0.10 -20.93 11.73
CA PHE A 17 -0.77 -20.75 10.55
C PHE A 17 -2.25 -20.52 10.92
N ALA A 18 -2.50 -19.75 11.97
CA ALA A 18 -3.85 -19.35 12.39
C ALA A 18 -4.34 -18.03 11.76
N LEU A 19 -3.84 -17.64 10.57
CA LEU A 19 -4.20 -16.40 9.88
C LEU A 19 -4.51 -16.60 8.39
N LEU A 20 -5.15 -17.70 8.03
CA LEU A 20 -5.80 -17.82 6.74
C LEU A 20 -7.32 -17.96 6.94
N PRO A 21 -8.15 -17.13 6.27
CA PRO A 21 -9.60 -17.25 6.30
C PRO A 21 -10.03 -18.41 5.39
N PHE A 22 -9.57 -19.63 5.66
CA PHE A 22 -9.95 -20.81 4.89
C PHE A 22 -11.26 -21.40 5.44
N ARG A 23 -12.33 -20.78 4.93
CA ARG A 23 -13.64 -21.31 4.53
C ARG A 23 -13.79 -22.84 4.64
N ILE A 24 -14.58 -23.30 5.63
CA ILE A 24 -15.07 -24.68 5.73
C ILE A 24 -16.38 -24.79 4.92
N LEU A 25 -16.48 -25.83 4.07
CA LEU A 25 -17.72 -26.26 3.38
C LEU A 25 -18.71 -26.82 4.42
N GLY A 26 -19.97 -26.38 4.36
CA GLY A 26 -21.09 -27.06 5.02
C GLY A 26 -21.83 -27.96 4.04
N ASP A 27 -22.29 -29.13 4.49
CA ASP A 27 -22.82 -30.26 3.69
C ASP A 27 -24.09 -29.99 2.85
N ASN A 28 -24.62 -28.76 2.85
CA ASN A 28 -25.83 -28.41 2.09
C ASN A 28 -25.56 -27.39 0.96
N GLY A 29 -24.30 -27.09 0.64
CA GLY A 29 -23.93 -26.25 -0.51
C GLY A 29 -24.39 -24.78 -0.44
N GLN A 30 -24.81 -24.30 0.73
CA GLN A 30 -25.25 -22.91 0.92
C GLN A 30 -24.11 -22.05 1.48
N TRP A 31 -23.81 -20.96 0.78
CA TRP A 31 -22.91 -19.93 1.27
C TRP A 31 -23.64 -19.07 2.32
N VAL A 32 -23.39 -19.33 3.60
CA VAL A 32 -23.87 -18.44 4.68
C VAL A 32 -22.85 -17.31 4.88
N PHE A 33 -23.18 -16.12 4.41
CA PHE A 33 -22.40 -14.90 4.67
C PHE A 33 -22.72 -14.40 6.09
N ASN A 34 -21.79 -14.57 7.03
CA ASN A 34 -21.91 -13.93 8.34
C ASN A 34 -21.82 -12.41 8.17
N SER A 35 -22.97 -11.73 8.27
CA SER A 35 -23.11 -10.28 8.08
C SER A 35 -22.83 -9.50 9.37
N GLY A 36 -21.83 -9.94 10.13
CA GLY A 36 -21.43 -9.38 11.41
C GLY A 36 -20.58 -8.11 11.30
N MET A 37 -21.03 -7.10 10.55
CA MET A 37 -20.52 -5.72 10.67
C MET A 37 -21.68 -4.74 10.46
N LYS A 38 -22.60 -4.69 11.42
CA LYS A 38 -23.57 -3.59 11.54
C LYS A 38 -23.44 -2.97 12.92
N ASN A 39 -22.36 -2.22 13.15
CA ASN A 39 -22.29 -1.09 14.09
C ASN A 39 -20.86 -0.52 14.15
N VAL A 40 -20.48 0.23 13.11
CA VAL A 40 -19.43 1.23 13.27
C VAL A 40 -20.13 2.52 13.68
N SER A 41 -20.14 2.79 14.99
CA SER A 41 -20.71 4.03 15.53
C SER A 41 -19.91 5.24 15.01
N TYR A 42 -20.62 6.20 14.43
CA TYR A 42 -20.08 7.41 13.78
C TYR A 42 -19.18 8.26 14.71
N GLN A 43 -19.25 8.05 16.04
CA GLN A 43 -18.42 8.72 17.03
C GLN A 43 -16.93 8.31 16.97
N ASN A 44 -16.62 7.06 16.62
CA ASN A 44 -15.23 6.56 16.63
C ASN A 44 -14.46 6.94 15.35
N ILE A 45 -15.16 7.36 14.29
CA ILE A 45 -14.56 7.74 13.01
C ILE A 45 -13.97 9.16 13.08
N ARG A 46 -14.65 10.11 13.74
CA ARG A 46 -14.16 11.50 13.89
C ARG A 46 -12.87 11.60 14.71
N LEU A 47 -12.76 10.84 15.80
CA LEU A 47 -11.57 10.81 16.66
C LEU A 47 -10.36 10.18 15.94
N SER A 48 -10.59 9.16 15.12
CA SER A 48 -9.54 8.54 14.30
C SER A 48 -8.99 9.49 13.23
N LEU A 49 -9.84 10.30 12.60
CA LEU A 49 -9.42 11.28 11.60
C LEU A 49 -8.62 12.46 12.19
N ILE A 50 -9.03 12.97 13.36
CA ILE A 50 -8.33 14.07 14.04
C ILE A 50 -6.96 13.61 14.55
N ASN A 51 -6.88 12.41 15.13
CA ASN A 51 -5.62 11.85 15.61
C ASN A 51 -4.62 11.59 14.47
N SER A 52 -5.12 11.10 13.32
CA SER A 52 -4.28 10.92 12.13
C SER A 52 -3.76 12.25 11.56
N LEU A 53 -4.56 13.32 11.65
CA LEU A 53 -4.16 14.66 11.17
C LEU A 53 -3.12 15.33 12.09
N LEU A 54 -3.26 15.13 13.41
CA LEU A 54 -2.32 15.65 14.42
C LEU A 54 -0.96 14.96 14.35
N ILE A 55 -0.94 13.63 14.15
CA ILE A 55 0.31 12.87 13.98
C ILE A 55 1.04 13.33 12.72
N PHE A 56 0.32 13.59 11.63
CA PHE A 56 0.92 14.07 10.38
C PHE A 56 1.50 15.49 10.51
N GLY A 57 0.83 16.37 11.26
CA GLY A 57 1.31 17.74 11.51
C GLY A 57 2.54 17.82 12.43
N PHE A 58 2.63 16.93 13.41
CA PHE A 58 3.76 16.89 14.35
C PHE A 58 5.08 16.52 13.67
N PHE A 59 5.05 15.56 12.74
CA PHE A 59 6.24 15.16 11.95
C PHE A 59 6.79 16.30 11.08
N PHE A 60 5.95 17.25 10.66
CA PHE A 60 6.37 18.37 9.81
C PHE A 60 7.08 19.50 10.59
N ASN A 61 6.88 19.57 11.90
CA ASN A 61 7.34 20.70 12.72
C ASN A 61 8.77 20.49 13.28
N THR A 62 9.21 19.24 13.42
CA THR A 62 10.46 18.86 14.10
C THR A 62 11.74 19.07 13.25
N SER A 63 11.66 19.63 12.05
CA SER A 63 12.82 19.69 11.13
C SER A 63 13.74 20.91 11.28
N CYS A 64 13.62 21.74 12.31
CA CYS A 64 14.38 23.00 12.33
C CYS A 64 14.99 23.32 13.70
N MET A 65 16.22 22.85 13.98
CA MET A 65 17.18 23.54 14.86
C MET A 65 18.57 22.88 14.84
N ALA A 66 19.56 23.57 14.24
CA ALA A 66 20.96 23.68 14.69
C ALA A 66 21.84 24.39 13.63
N ALA A 67 22.57 25.45 14.03
CA ALA A 67 23.84 25.90 13.40
C ALA A 67 24.46 27.01 14.26
N ASN A 68 25.78 26.98 14.53
CA ASN A 68 26.69 28.15 14.67
C ASN A 68 28.02 27.85 15.44
N SER A 69 28.56 26.61 15.41
CA SER A 69 29.93 26.32 15.89
C SER A 69 30.86 25.65 14.88
N ASP A 70 30.40 25.36 13.66
CA ASP A 70 31.00 24.30 12.85
C ASP A 70 31.65 24.76 11.54
N PHE A 71 31.92 26.05 11.31
CA PHE A 71 32.28 26.56 9.97
C PHE A 71 33.55 25.94 9.34
N VAL A 72 34.60 25.62 10.12
CA VAL A 72 35.84 25.01 9.57
C VAL A 72 35.70 23.51 9.38
N SER A 73 35.12 22.79 10.34
CA SER A 73 34.77 21.38 10.15
C SER A 73 33.76 21.20 9.01
N GLN A 74 32.81 22.13 8.88
CA GLN A 74 31.83 22.13 7.80
C GLN A 74 32.49 22.25 6.43
N GLU A 75 33.61 22.96 6.26
CA GLU A 75 34.22 23.08 4.93
C GLU A 75 34.89 21.76 4.49
N GLU A 76 35.67 21.14 5.37
CA GLU A 76 36.26 19.82 5.10
C GLU A 76 35.18 18.74 4.96
N ASP A 77 34.18 18.72 5.85
CA ASP A 77 33.05 17.81 5.79
C ASP A 77 32.27 18.00 4.48
N ARG A 78 32.08 19.25 4.04
CA ARG A 78 31.42 19.58 2.78
C ARG A 78 32.23 19.13 1.57
N ILE A 79 33.55 19.31 1.57
CA ILE A 79 34.43 18.82 0.51
C ILE A 79 34.33 17.28 0.43
N ASN A 80 34.38 16.60 1.57
CA ASN A 80 34.27 15.14 1.64
C ASN A 80 32.89 14.65 1.16
N GLN A 81 31.80 15.33 1.55
CA GLN A 81 30.45 15.04 1.06
C GLN A 81 30.38 15.15 -0.47
N ILE A 82 30.89 16.23 -1.05
CA ILE A 82 30.88 16.43 -2.50
C ILE A 82 31.72 15.35 -3.20
N ASN A 83 32.90 15.01 -2.66
CA ASN A 83 33.77 13.98 -3.22
C ASN A 83 33.14 12.57 -3.20
N SER A 84 32.28 12.29 -2.23
CA SER A 84 31.57 10.99 -2.14
C SER A 84 30.48 10.80 -3.20
N VAL A 85 29.92 11.90 -3.71
CA VAL A 85 28.80 11.91 -4.67
C VAL A 85 29.29 11.92 -6.12
N ILE A 86 30.56 12.26 -6.36
CA ILE A 86 31.16 12.29 -7.70
C ILE A 86 31.88 10.97 -7.97
N MET A 87 31.49 10.29 -9.04
CA MET A 87 32.09 9.05 -9.51
C MET A 87 33.37 9.34 -10.30
N CYS A 88 34.37 8.46 -10.16
CA CYS A 88 35.56 8.53 -11.00
C CYS A 88 35.26 7.95 -12.39
N PRO A 89 35.48 8.68 -13.50
CA PRO A 89 35.11 8.20 -14.85
C PRO A 89 35.99 7.04 -15.33
N VAL A 90 37.15 6.83 -14.69
CA VAL A 90 38.12 5.79 -15.05
C VAL A 90 38.16 4.62 -14.08
N CYS A 91 37.55 4.76 -12.90
CA CYS A 91 37.53 3.70 -11.88
C CYS A 91 36.10 3.16 -11.76
N PRO A 92 35.85 1.90 -12.16
CA PRO A 92 34.50 1.34 -12.18
C PRO A 92 33.96 1.18 -10.76
N GLY A 93 32.79 1.77 -10.51
CA GLY A 93 32.04 1.59 -9.27
C GLY A 93 32.55 2.35 -8.05
N GLU A 94 33.51 3.27 -8.21
CA GLU A 94 34.14 3.99 -7.08
C GLU A 94 33.93 5.51 -7.18
N SER A 95 33.79 6.16 -6.02
CA SER A 95 33.79 7.62 -5.92
C SER A 95 35.21 8.18 -6.01
N ILE A 96 35.33 9.48 -6.32
CA ILE A 96 36.64 10.15 -6.36
C ILE A 96 37.31 10.18 -4.98
N ASP A 97 36.54 10.07 -3.90
CA ASP A 97 37.09 9.97 -2.54
C ASP A 97 37.83 8.64 -2.30
N GLN A 98 37.27 7.52 -2.77
CA GLN A 98 37.81 6.18 -2.53
C GLN A 98 38.91 5.78 -3.52
N SER A 99 38.86 6.30 -4.74
CA SER A 99 39.77 5.90 -5.81
C SER A 99 41.19 6.45 -5.61
N GLN A 100 42.23 5.61 -5.68
CA GLN A 100 43.64 6.04 -5.58
C GLN A 100 44.26 6.47 -6.92
N ASN A 101 43.45 6.73 -7.95
CA ASN A 101 43.94 7.14 -9.26
C ASN A 101 44.39 8.62 -9.26
N GLU A 102 45.41 8.95 -10.06
CA GLU A 102 45.88 10.32 -10.28
C GLU A 102 44.76 11.25 -10.76
N ILE A 103 43.85 10.76 -11.61
CA ILE A 103 42.70 11.53 -12.10
C ILE A 103 41.75 11.88 -10.95
N ALA A 104 41.48 10.94 -10.05
CA ALA A 104 40.63 11.18 -8.87
C ALA A 104 41.28 12.21 -7.93
N SER A 105 42.60 12.14 -7.71
CA SER A 105 43.34 13.12 -6.92
C SER A 105 43.23 14.53 -7.50
N ASN A 106 43.41 14.68 -8.82
CA ASN A 106 43.27 15.97 -9.49
C ASN A 106 41.84 16.53 -9.35
N MET A 107 40.82 15.67 -9.49
CA MET A 107 39.43 16.07 -9.29
C MET A 107 39.15 16.57 -7.86
N ARG A 108 39.72 15.94 -6.81
CA ARG A 108 39.60 16.42 -5.43
C ARG A 108 40.20 17.80 -5.23
N SER A 109 41.36 18.07 -5.85
CA SER A 109 41.97 19.40 -5.84
C SER A 109 41.04 20.43 -6.46
N VAL A 110 40.44 20.12 -7.61
CA VAL A 110 39.46 21.01 -8.27
C VAL A 110 38.22 21.23 -7.40
N VAL A 111 37.68 20.21 -6.74
CA VAL A 111 36.55 20.37 -5.80
C VAL A 111 36.93 21.32 -4.67
N THR A 112 38.11 21.12 -4.07
CA THR A 112 38.60 21.96 -2.97
C THR A 112 38.71 23.43 -3.40
N ASP A 113 39.25 23.69 -4.59
CA ASP A 113 39.37 25.04 -5.13
C ASP A 113 38.00 25.68 -5.39
N LEU A 114 37.02 24.92 -5.89
CA LEU A 114 35.67 25.44 -6.11
C LEU A 114 34.93 25.72 -4.80
N VAL A 115 35.11 24.89 -3.77
CA VAL A 115 34.53 25.14 -2.44
C VAL A 115 35.13 26.40 -1.83
N ARG A 116 36.46 26.57 -1.89
CA ARG A 116 37.16 27.78 -1.44
C ARG A 116 36.76 29.04 -2.20
N GLN A 117 36.37 28.90 -3.46
CA GLN A 117 35.79 30.00 -4.26
C GLN A 117 34.37 30.36 -3.83
N GLY A 118 33.78 29.68 -2.85
CA GLY A 118 32.44 29.94 -2.35
C GLY A 118 31.33 29.41 -3.27
N LYS A 119 31.65 28.52 -4.22
CA LYS A 119 30.63 27.92 -5.10
C LYS A 119 29.69 27.04 -4.28
N THR A 120 28.44 26.97 -4.69
CA THR A 120 27.44 26.07 -4.11
C THR A 120 27.65 24.63 -4.56
N GLU A 121 27.16 23.66 -3.80
CA GLU A 121 27.25 22.24 -4.16
C GLU A 121 26.63 21.94 -5.54
N LYS A 122 25.51 22.60 -5.86
CA LYS A 122 24.85 22.47 -7.17
C LYS A 122 25.75 22.96 -8.30
N GLU A 123 26.38 24.11 -8.16
CA GLU A 123 27.29 24.65 -9.18
C GLU A 123 28.54 23.77 -9.38
N ILE A 124 29.04 23.14 -8.32
CA ILE A 124 30.17 22.21 -8.39
C ILE A 124 29.74 20.96 -9.17
N LYS A 125 28.58 20.38 -8.81
CA LYS A 125 27.99 19.24 -9.53
C LYS A 125 27.79 19.56 -11.01
N ASP A 126 27.19 20.69 -11.33
CA ASP A 126 26.94 21.15 -12.70
C ASP A 126 28.24 21.35 -13.49
N TYR A 127 29.31 21.82 -12.84
CA TYR A 127 30.64 21.94 -13.45
C TYR A 127 31.21 20.58 -13.88
N PHE A 128 31.03 19.54 -13.07
CA PHE A 128 31.47 18.18 -13.42
C PHE A 128 30.53 17.53 -14.45
N VAL A 129 29.22 17.73 -14.36
CA VAL A 129 28.25 17.26 -15.37
C VAL A 129 28.53 17.86 -16.74
N GLY A 130 28.81 19.16 -16.82
CA GLY A 130 29.10 19.84 -18.08
C GLY A 130 30.34 19.30 -18.80
N ARG A 131 31.28 18.68 -18.07
CA ARG A 131 32.54 18.16 -18.62
C ARG A 131 32.56 16.64 -18.81
N TYR A 132 31.95 15.90 -17.90
CA TYR A 132 31.99 14.43 -17.87
C TYR A 132 30.64 13.76 -18.13
N GLY A 133 29.55 14.54 -18.25
CA GLY A 133 28.20 14.06 -18.50
C GLY A 133 27.40 13.77 -17.22
N PRO A 134 26.10 13.46 -17.35
CA PRO A 134 25.19 13.28 -16.22
C PRO A 134 25.45 11.99 -15.41
N VAL A 135 26.21 11.05 -15.95
CA VAL A 135 26.52 9.74 -15.33
C VAL A 135 27.63 9.86 -14.27
N ILE A 136 28.28 11.03 -14.17
CA ILE A 136 29.35 11.28 -13.19
C ILE A 136 28.83 11.48 -11.76
N LEU A 137 27.55 11.80 -11.58
CA LEU A 137 26.93 11.87 -10.26
C LEU A 137 26.34 10.51 -9.88
N LEU A 138 26.58 10.09 -8.63
CA LEU A 138 25.94 8.90 -8.07
C LEU A 138 24.41 9.06 -7.93
N GLU A 139 23.93 10.31 -7.91
CA GLU A 139 22.53 10.64 -7.88
C GLU A 139 22.04 11.10 -9.27
N PRO A 140 20.97 10.50 -9.81
CA PRO A 140 20.37 11.02 -11.04
C PRO A 140 19.83 12.43 -10.77
N SER A 141 20.26 13.40 -11.58
CA SER A 141 19.78 14.78 -11.48
C SER A 141 18.25 14.80 -11.43
N THR A 142 17.71 15.38 -10.36
CA THR A 142 16.29 15.31 -9.98
C THR A 142 15.43 16.35 -10.69
N ASP A 143 15.92 17.04 -11.72
CA ASP A 143 15.34 18.24 -12.33
C ASP A 143 13.97 18.06 -13.05
N GLY A 144 13.24 16.96 -12.80
CA GLY A 144 11.80 16.93 -13.05
C GLY A 144 11.22 15.57 -13.38
N ILE A 145 12.02 14.64 -13.89
CA ILE A 145 11.52 13.30 -14.27
C ILE A 145 11.36 12.40 -13.05
N SER A 146 12.26 12.52 -12.06
CA SER A 146 12.22 11.72 -10.83
C SER A 146 10.86 11.85 -10.12
N ILE A 147 10.34 13.07 -9.97
CA ILE A 147 9.08 13.29 -9.26
C ILE A 147 7.88 12.62 -9.96
N PHE A 148 7.85 12.57 -11.30
CA PHE A 148 6.79 11.86 -12.02
C PHE A 148 6.82 10.36 -11.75
N VAL A 149 8.01 9.76 -11.69
CA VAL A 149 8.17 8.32 -11.40
C VAL A 149 7.62 7.96 -10.02
N TRP A 150 7.73 8.86 -9.04
CA TRP A 150 7.17 8.65 -7.70
C TRP A 150 5.67 8.97 -7.59
N ILE A 151 5.15 9.91 -8.40
CA ILE A 151 3.74 10.33 -8.37
C ILE A 151 2.82 9.37 -9.15
N VAL A 152 3.32 8.76 -10.23
CA VAL A 152 2.50 7.88 -11.08
C VAL A 152 1.94 6.65 -10.33
N PRO A 153 2.72 5.89 -9.54
CA PRO A 153 2.20 4.72 -8.82
C PRO A 153 1.03 4.99 -7.87
N PRO A 154 1.09 5.99 -6.95
CA PRO A 154 -0.03 6.26 -6.04
C PRO A 154 -1.28 6.79 -6.78
N ILE A 155 -1.10 7.58 -7.84
CA ILE A 155 -2.23 8.06 -8.65
C ILE A 155 -2.92 6.89 -9.37
N ALA A 156 -2.16 6.03 -10.03
CA ALA A 156 -2.72 4.88 -10.74
C ALA A 156 -3.49 3.94 -9.79
N LEU A 157 -2.93 3.68 -8.60
CA LEU A 157 -3.59 2.89 -7.57
C LEU A 157 -4.92 3.53 -7.11
N SER A 158 -4.93 4.84 -6.89
CA SER A 158 -6.12 5.59 -6.45
C SER A 158 -7.23 5.52 -7.50
N PHE A 159 -6.90 5.71 -8.78
CA PHE A 159 -7.87 5.59 -9.88
C PHE A 159 -8.45 4.18 -9.99
N ALA A 160 -7.61 3.15 -9.89
CA ALA A 160 -8.07 1.77 -9.93
C ALA A 160 -9.04 1.46 -8.78
N MET A 161 -8.73 1.92 -7.56
CA MET A 161 -9.57 1.69 -6.40
C MET A 161 -10.94 2.38 -6.53
N ILE A 162 -10.96 3.61 -7.06
CA ILE A 162 -12.21 4.35 -7.33
C ILE A 162 -13.04 3.64 -8.41
N ALA A 163 -12.41 3.21 -9.51
CA ALA A 163 -13.10 2.53 -10.60
C ALA A 163 -13.78 1.23 -10.12
N VAL A 164 -13.08 0.43 -9.32
CA VAL A 164 -13.64 -0.79 -8.71
C VAL A 164 -14.78 -0.46 -7.74
N ALA A 165 -14.62 0.55 -6.89
CA ALA A 165 -15.66 0.96 -5.95
C ALA A 165 -16.94 1.41 -6.66
N LEU A 166 -16.81 2.17 -7.76
CA LEU A 166 -17.93 2.59 -8.58
C LEU A 166 -18.59 1.40 -9.29
N ALA A 167 -17.81 0.50 -9.89
CA ALA A 167 -18.33 -0.69 -10.57
C ALA A 167 -19.16 -1.58 -9.62
N VAL A 168 -18.61 -1.87 -8.43
CA VAL A 168 -19.31 -2.64 -7.39
C VAL A 168 -20.58 -1.93 -6.92
N SER A 169 -20.54 -0.60 -6.76
CA SER A 169 -21.70 0.19 -6.34
C SER A 169 -22.85 0.15 -7.34
N VAL A 170 -22.54 0.17 -8.64
CA VAL A 170 -23.55 0.05 -9.72
C VAL A 170 -24.15 -1.36 -9.74
N MET A 171 -23.34 -2.40 -9.61
CA MET A 171 -23.82 -3.78 -9.59
C MET A 171 -24.73 -4.07 -8.37
N ARG A 172 -24.40 -3.54 -7.19
CA ARG A 172 -25.22 -3.68 -5.97
C ARG A 172 -26.60 -3.03 -6.10
N LYS A 173 -26.72 -1.91 -6.83
CA LYS A 173 -28.01 -1.24 -7.05
C LYS A 173 -28.97 -2.07 -7.90
N ARG A 174 -28.47 -2.87 -8.85
CA ARG A 174 -29.31 -3.72 -9.72
C ARG A 174 -29.97 -4.88 -8.96
N GLN A 175 -29.29 -5.47 -7.96
CA GLN A 175 -29.86 -6.58 -7.19
C GLN A 175 -31.12 -6.19 -6.39
N LYS A 176 -31.22 -4.93 -5.97
CA LYS A 176 -32.37 -4.44 -5.18
C LYS A 176 -33.67 -4.32 -6.00
N TYR A 177 -33.55 -4.18 -7.33
CA TYR A 177 -34.68 -4.08 -8.24
C TYR A 177 -35.26 -5.46 -8.59
N THR A 178 -34.41 -6.47 -8.77
CA THR A 178 -34.83 -7.85 -9.06
C THR A 178 -35.63 -8.48 -7.92
N SER A 179 -35.27 -8.21 -6.65
CA SER A 179 -35.99 -8.76 -5.50
C SER A 179 -37.38 -8.12 -5.29
N LEU A 180 -37.57 -6.85 -5.68
CA LEU A 180 -38.86 -6.17 -5.56
C LEU A 180 -39.83 -6.58 -6.68
N ASN A 181 -39.35 -6.74 -7.91
CA ASN A 181 -40.19 -7.21 -9.02
C ASN A 181 -40.64 -8.66 -8.81
N MET A 182 -39.76 -9.55 -8.31
CA MET A 182 -40.12 -10.95 -8.07
C MET A 182 -41.19 -11.10 -6.97
N SER A 183 -41.24 -10.19 -5.99
CA SER A 183 -42.31 -10.19 -4.98
C SER A 183 -43.65 -9.67 -5.49
N HIS A 184 -43.64 -8.84 -6.54
CA HIS A 184 -44.85 -8.29 -7.13
C HIS A 184 -45.54 -9.32 -8.05
N ASP A 185 -44.76 -10.11 -8.78
CA ASP A 185 -45.29 -11.15 -9.69
C ASP A 185 -45.90 -12.33 -8.92
N VAL A 186 -45.29 -12.73 -7.79
CA VAL A 186 -45.80 -13.84 -6.95
C VAL A 186 -47.07 -13.46 -6.18
N ALA A 187 -47.26 -12.19 -5.84
CA ALA A 187 -48.49 -11.71 -5.18
C ALA A 187 -49.70 -11.69 -6.12
N GLY A 188 -49.48 -11.62 -7.44
CA GLY A 188 -50.53 -11.72 -8.46
C GLY A 188 -50.97 -13.16 -8.75
N GLU A 189 -50.19 -14.16 -8.33
CA GLU A 189 -50.43 -15.59 -8.56
C GLU A 189 -50.83 -16.33 -7.26
N ILE A 190 -51.46 -15.62 -6.31
CA ILE A 190 -52.21 -16.31 -5.25
C ILE A 190 -53.56 -16.69 -5.85
N ILE A 191 -53.60 -17.91 -6.36
CA ILE A 191 -54.77 -18.65 -6.81
C ILE A 191 -55.97 -18.32 -5.92
N SER A 192 -56.99 -17.70 -6.53
CA SER A 192 -58.27 -17.37 -5.90
C SER A 192 -58.81 -18.60 -5.17
N ASP A 193 -59.38 -18.41 -3.98
CA ASP A 193 -59.83 -19.48 -3.09
C ASP A 193 -60.85 -20.44 -3.76
N GLU A 194 -61.47 -20.01 -4.86
CA GLU A 194 -62.32 -20.80 -5.76
C GLU A 194 -61.56 -21.95 -6.48
N GLU A 195 -60.30 -21.76 -6.88
CA GLU A 195 -59.54 -22.81 -7.59
C GLU A 195 -59.01 -23.89 -6.63
N LYS A 196 -58.67 -23.52 -5.39
CA LYS A 196 -58.16 -24.48 -4.38
C LYS A 196 -59.17 -25.57 -4.07
N GLU A 197 -60.46 -25.22 -3.97
CA GLU A 197 -61.53 -26.16 -3.62
C GLU A 197 -61.68 -27.27 -4.68
N LYS A 198 -61.43 -26.93 -5.96
CA LYS A 198 -61.46 -27.88 -7.07
C LYS A 198 -60.34 -28.93 -7.01
N TYR A 199 -59.15 -28.56 -6.56
CA TYR A 199 -58.02 -29.50 -6.41
C TYR A 199 -58.17 -30.39 -5.18
N PHE A 200 -58.68 -29.86 -4.06
CA PHE A 200 -58.94 -30.68 -2.86
C PHE A 200 -60.02 -31.73 -3.10
N ALA A 201 -61.03 -31.44 -3.91
CA ALA A 201 -62.07 -32.41 -4.30
C ALA A 201 -61.52 -33.60 -5.11
N VAL A 202 -60.46 -33.39 -5.90
CA VAL A 202 -59.81 -34.46 -6.70
C VAL A 202 -58.92 -35.34 -5.82
N ILE A 203 -58.14 -34.75 -4.92
CA ILE A 203 -57.23 -35.48 -4.01
C ILE A 203 -58.03 -36.43 -3.11
N ASN A 204 -59.18 -35.98 -2.59
CA ASN A 204 -60.00 -36.78 -1.69
C ASN A 204 -60.74 -37.93 -2.40
N ARG A 205 -60.84 -37.87 -3.74
CA ARG A 205 -61.38 -38.96 -4.56
C ARG A 205 -60.33 -40.07 -4.76
N ILE A 206 -59.08 -39.68 -4.99
CA ILE A 206 -57.96 -40.63 -5.18
C ILE A 206 -57.64 -41.39 -3.89
N SER A 207 -57.81 -40.77 -2.71
CA SER A 207 -57.53 -41.47 -1.44
C SER A 207 -58.62 -42.45 -0.98
N ASN A 208 -59.75 -42.51 -1.68
CA ASN A 208 -60.90 -43.35 -1.33
C ASN A 208 -61.15 -44.49 -2.35
N GLU A 209 -60.27 -44.65 -3.34
CA GLU A 209 -60.12 -45.88 -4.16
C GLU A 209 -58.93 -46.70 -3.64
#